data_AF-A0A951FF75-F1
#
_entry.id   AF-A0A951FF75-F1
#
_cell.length_a   1.000
_cell.length_b   1.000
_cell.length_c   1.000
_cell.angle_alpha   90.00
_cell.angle_beta   90.00
_cell.angle_gamma   90.00
#
_symmetry.space_group_name_H-M   'P 1'
#
loop_
_entity.id
_entity.type
_entity.pdbx_description
1 polymer ?
#
loop_
_entity_poly.entity_id
_entity_poly.type
_entity_poly.pdbx_seq_one_letter_code
_entity_poly.pdbx_strand_id
1 'polypeptide(L)'
;MQQPLATNQPRHDPRAEQLAMLSRVNTDDLLGGIGLGDVRRGRRLLERLFAFPARRFARQVIAYDDLVGDAGLPAGGAWVIRRFAAGLITTE
;
A
#
# COMPACT_ATOMS: atom_id res chain seq x y z
N MET A 1 12.01 -31.26 -36.68
CA MET A 1 10.91 -31.22 -35.70
C MET A 1 11.44 -30.51 -34.45
N GLN A 2 11.32 -29.17 -34.37
CA GLN A 2 11.74 -28.42 -33.17
C GLN A 2 10.52 -28.24 -32.26
N GLN A 3 10.61 -28.69 -31.01
CA GLN A 3 9.57 -28.50 -29.99
C GLN A 3 9.57 -27.03 -29.52
N PRO A 4 8.41 -26.40 -29.33
CA PRO A 4 8.36 -25.06 -28.76
C PRO A 4 8.60 -25.15 -27.24
N LEU A 5 9.65 -24.46 -26.79
CA LEU A 5 9.95 -24.23 -25.39
C LEU A 5 8.84 -23.34 -24.81
N ALA A 6 7.92 -23.92 -24.01
CA ALA A 6 6.97 -23.15 -23.25
C ALA A 6 7.74 -22.34 -22.18
N THR A 7 8.08 -21.10 -22.51
CA THR A 7 8.63 -20.11 -21.59
C THR A 7 7.57 -19.83 -20.54
N ASN A 8 7.73 -20.47 -19.37
CA ASN A 8 6.99 -20.15 -18.16
C ASN A 8 7.54 -18.84 -17.58
N GLN A 9 7.30 -17.75 -18.32
CA GLN A 9 7.64 -16.41 -17.88
C GLN A 9 6.69 -16.05 -16.73
N PRO A 10 7.18 -15.67 -15.54
CA PRO A 10 6.31 -15.21 -14.47
C PRO A 10 5.45 -14.06 -15.00
N ARG A 11 4.14 -14.17 -14.81
CA ARG A 11 3.18 -13.15 -15.24
C ARG A 11 3.50 -11.85 -14.49
N HIS A 12 4.17 -10.93 -15.17
CA HIS A 12 4.34 -9.56 -14.70
C HIS A 12 2.96 -8.89 -14.68
N ASP A 13 2.46 -8.62 -13.47
CA ASP A 13 1.28 -7.81 -13.24
C ASP A 13 1.76 -6.52 -12.53
N PRO A 14 1.93 -5.41 -13.27
CA PRO A 14 2.46 -4.16 -12.72
C PRO A 14 1.67 -3.65 -11.52
N ARG A 15 0.35 -3.90 -11.48
CA ARG A 15 -0.50 -3.47 -10.36
C ARG A 15 -0.28 -4.34 -9.14
N ALA A 16 -0.07 -5.65 -9.32
CA ALA A 16 0.28 -6.54 -8.22
C ALA A 16 1.65 -6.19 -7.62
N GLU A 17 2.62 -5.83 -8.47
CA GLU A 17 3.95 -5.38 -8.05
C GLU A 17 3.91 -4.05 -7.30
N GLN A 18 3.20 -3.06 -7.83
CA GLN A 18 2.99 -1.77 -7.16
C GLN A 18 2.33 -1.96 -5.80
N LEU A 19 1.29 -2.80 -5.71
CA LEU A 19 0.62 -3.10 -4.45
C LEU A 19 1.58 -3.79 -3.46
N ALA A 20 2.37 -4.75 -3.92
CA ALA A 20 3.33 -5.46 -3.06
C ALA A 20 4.42 -4.53 -2.53
N MET A 21 4.95 -3.64 -3.39
CA MET A 21 5.95 -2.64 -3.03
C MET A 21 5.38 -1.66 -1.99
N LEU A 22 4.24 -1.03 -2.27
CA LEU A 22 3.60 -0.10 -1.34
C LEU A 22 3.21 -0.78 -0.02
N SER A 23 2.75 -2.04 -0.06
CA SER A 23 2.43 -2.78 1.16
C SER A 23 3.67 -3.02 2.03
N ARG A 24 4.85 -3.23 1.44
CA ARG A 24 6.10 -3.39 2.19
C ARG A 24 6.50 -2.08 2.85
N VAL A 25 6.57 -0.99 2.07
CA VAL A 25 6.93 0.36 2.59
C VAL A 25 6.00 0.75 3.74
N ASN A 26 4.69 0.61 3.55
CA ASN A 26 3.71 0.93 4.59
C ASN A 26 3.84 0.03 5.83
N THR A 27 4.28 -1.22 5.69
CA THR A 27 4.50 -2.11 6.84
C THR A 27 5.67 -1.60 7.66
N ASP A 28 6.77 -1.22 7.02
CA ASP A 28 7.95 -0.67 7.69
C ASP A 28 7.63 0.67 8.36
N ASP A 29 6.89 1.56 7.68
CA ASP A 29 6.46 2.85 8.23
C ASP A 29 5.53 2.68 9.44
N LEU A 30 4.57 1.76 9.37
CA LEU A 30 3.67 1.46 10.49
C LEU A 30 4.43 0.91 11.70
N LEU A 31 5.42 0.04 11.48
CA LEU A 31 6.27 -0.48 12.55
C LEU A 31 7.16 0.61 13.14
N GLY A 32 7.74 1.47 12.30
CA GLY A 32 8.53 2.61 12.75
C GLY A 32 7.71 3.60 13.57
N GLY A 33 6.51 3.96 13.10
CA GLY A 33 5.63 4.95 13.73
C GLY A 33 5.12 4.57 15.12
N ILE A 34 5.10 3.28 15.45
CA ILE A 34 4.73 2.77 16.79
C ILE A 34 5.94 2.33 17.63
N GLY A 35 7.16 2.64 17.18
CA GLY A 35 8.40 2.35 17.92
C GLY A 35 8.91 0.91 17.82
N LEU A 36 8.41 0.12 16.87
CA LEU A 36 8.79 -1.29 16.67
C LEU A 36 9.75 -1.53 15.49
N GLY A 37 10.28 -0.47 14.87
CA GLY A 37 11.16 -0.56 13.69
C GLY A 37 12.44 -1.38 13.91
N ASP A 38 13.04 -1.31 15.10
CA ASP A 38 14.29 -2.01 15.44
C ASP A 38 14.07 -3.39 16.12
N VAL A 39 12.81 -3.81 16.27
CA VAL A 39 12.49 -5.07 16.96
C VAL A 39 12.91 -6.26 16.11
N ARG A 40 14.00 -6.92 16.52
CA ARG A 40 14.53 -8.11 15.82
C ARG A 40 13.80 -9.40 16.19
N ARG A 41 13.35 -9.54 17.45
CA ARG A 41 12.60 -10.72 17.92
C ARG A 41 11.11 -10.53 17.65
N GLY A 42 10.49 -11.48 16.97
CA GLY A 42 9.06 -11.39 16.63
C GLY A 42 8.75 -10.52 15.40
N ARG A 43 9.78 -10.00 14.70
CA ARG A 43 9.61 -9.17 13.50
C ARG A 43 8.68 -9.79 12.45
N ARG A 44 8.86 -11.08 12.14
CA ARG A 44 8.00 -11.79 11.17
C ARG A 44 6.54 -11.86 11.59
N LEU A 45 6.26 -11.90 12.90
CA LEU A 45 4.89 -11.89 13.41
C LEU A 45 4.30 -10.49 13.27
N LEU A 46 5.07 -9.46 13.65
CA LEU A 46 4.68 -8.06 13.47
C LEU A 46 4.41 -7.74 11.99
N GLU A 47 5.33 -8.11 11.09
CA GLU A 47 5.14 -7.98 9.64
C GLU A 47 3.82 -8.62 9.17
N ARG A 48 3.48 -9.82 9.65
CA ARG A 48 2.21 -10.48 9.31
C ARG A 48 0.99 -9.74 9.86
N LEU A 49 1.06 -9.26 11.09
CA LEU A 49 -0.02 -8.48 11.71
C LEU A 49 -0.25 -7.17 10.96
N PHE A 50 0.82 -6.49 10.54
CA PHE A 50 0.77 -5.22 9.83
C PHE A 50 0.60 -5.36 8.31
N ALA A 51 0.81 -6.53 7.72
CA ALA A 51 0.62 -6.76 6.28
C ALA A 51 -0.81 -6.46 5.82
N PHE A 52 -1.82 -6.79 6.62
CA PHE A 52 -3.22 -6.49 6.28
C PHE A 52 -3.52 -4.98 6.24
N PRO A 53 -3.27 -4.20 7.32
CA PRO A 53 -3.49 -2.75 7.28
C PRO A 53 -2.60 -2.06 6.25
N ALA A 54 -1.34 -2.47 6.09
CA ALA A 54 -0.43 -1.93 5.08
C ALA A 54 -0.95 -2.14 3.66
N ARG A 55 -1.46 -3.34 3.35
CA ARG A 55 -2.10 -3.63 2.06
C ARG A 55 -3.39 -2.85 1.86
N ARG A 56 -4.16 -2.63 2.92
CA ARG A 56 -5.38 -1.81 2.87
C ARG A 56 -5.06 -0.33 2.61
N PHE A 57 -3.97 0.19 3.16
CA PHE A 57 -3.52 1.55 2.89
C PHE A 57 -2.90 1.68 1.48
N ALA A 58 -2.11 0.71 1.04
CA ALA A 58 -1.55 0.69 -0.32
C ALA A 58 -2.65 0.75 -1.41
N ARG A 59 -3.76 0.04 -1.23
CA ARG A 59 -4.93 0.18 -2.14
C ARG A 59 -5.54 1.58 -2.15
N GLN A 60 -5.50 2.30 -1.03
CA GLN A 60 -6.02 3.66 -0.94
C GLN A 60 -5.10 4.66 -1.63
N VAL A 61 -3.78 4.47 -1.53
CA VAL A 61 -2.79 5.27 -2.27
C VAL A 61 -2.98 5.08 -3.78
N ILE A 62 -3.10 3.83 -4.23
CA ILE A 62 -3.36 3.52 -5.65
C ILE A 62 -4.66 4.19 -6.13
N ALA A 63 -5.75 4.08 -5.34
CA ALA A 63 -7.02 4.71 -5.71
C ALA A 63 -6.96 6.24 -5.71
N TYR A 64 -6.15 6.84 -4.85
CA TYR A 64 -5.88 8.27 -4.86
C TYR A 64 -5.13 8.69 -6.12
N ASP A 65 -4.05 7.96 -6.47
CA ASP A 65 -3.26 8.25 -7.67
C ASP A 65 -4.11 8.12 -8.94
N ASP A 66 -4.93 7.07 -9.04
CA ASP A 66 -5.88 6.89 -10.14
C ASP A 66 -6.88 8.06 -10.22
N LEU A 67 -7.46 8.47 -9.09
CA LEU A 67 -8.39 9.60 -9.03
C LEU A 67 -7.73 10.94 -9.42
N VAL A 68 -6.50 11.17 -8.98
CA VAL A 68 -5.74 12.38 -9.35
C VAL A 68 -5.38 12.34 -10.84
N GLY A 69 -5.01 11.18 -11.37
CA GLY A 69 -4.74 10.99 -12.79
C GLY A 69 -5.96 11.27 -13.67
N ASP A 70 -7.14 10.82 -13.24
CA ASP A 70 -8.38 10.91 -14.02
C ASP A 70 -9.11 12.26 -13.86
N ALA A 71 -9.17 12.79 -12.64
CA ALA A 71 -10.03 13.93 -12.27
C ALA A 71 -9.25 15.13 -11.67
N GLY A 72 -7.93 15.01 -11.55
CA GLY A 72 -7.05 16.07 -11.06
C GLY A 72 -6.98 16.20 -9.53
N LEU A 73 -6.02 17.00 -9.10
CA LEU A 73 -5.72 17.24 -7.68
C LEU A 73 -6.89 17.79 -6.85
N PRO A 74 -7.76 18.69 -7.35
CA PRO A 74 -8.90 19.16 -6.54
C PRO A 74 -9.84 18.02 -6.12
N ALA A 75 -10.12 17.08 -7.03
CA ALA A 75 -10.96 15.92 -6.75
C ALA A 75 -10.26 14.95 -5.77
N GLY A 76 -8.97 14.68 -5.99
CA GLY A 76 -8.15 13.89 -5.06
C GLY A 76 -8.09 14.50 -3.66
N GLY A 77 -7.95 15.82 -3.56
CA GLY A 77 -7.92 16.56 -2.30
C GLY A 77 -9.22 16.46 -1.51
N ALA A 78 -10.37 16.65 -2.17
CA ALA A 78 -11.66 16.47 -1.54
C ALA A 78 -11.86 15.02 -1.03
N TRP A 79 -11.43 14.04 -1.83
CA TRP A 79 -11.51 12.62 -1.47
C TRP A 79 -10.63 12.28 -0.26
N VAL A 80 -9.36 12.70 -0.24
CA VAL A 80 -8.40 12.34 0.83
C VAL A 80 -8.83 12.96 2.17
N ILE A 81 -9.31 14.21 2.16
CA ILE A 81 -9.86 14.87 3.35
C ILE A 81 -11.06 14.08 3.88
N ARG A 82 -12.05 13.79 3.04
CA ARG A 82 -13.22 12.98 3.46
C ARG A 82 -12.81 11.60 3.99
N ARG A 83 -11.76 10.99 3.44
CA ARG A 83 -11.32 9.64 3.77
C ARG A 83 -10.55 9.53 5.08
N PHE A 84 -9.72 10.52 5.40
CA PHE A 84 -8.77 10.47 6.52
C PHE A 84 -9.04 11.49 7.63
N ALA A 85 -9.68 12.62 7.32
CA ALA A 85 -9.97 13.66 8.32
C ALA A 85 -11.29 13.42 9.09
N ALA A 86 -12.08 12.40 8.72
CA ALA A 86 -13.38 12.13 9.33
C ALA A 86 -13.32 11.84 10.85
N GLY A 87 -12.15 11.53 11.40
CA GLY A 87 -11.92 11.31 12.84
C GLY A 87 -11.22 12.46 13.58
N LEU A 88 -10.90 13.56 12.89
CA LEU A 88 -10.29 14.72 13.52
C LEU A 88 -11.41 15.55 14.19
N ILE A 89 -11.57 15.37 15.50
CA ILE A 89 -12.39 16.27 16.31
C ILE A 89 -11.58 17.56 16.48
N THR A 90 -11.97 18.62 15.78
CA THR A 90 -11.49 19.97 16.11
C THR A 90 -12.07 20.31 17.47
N THR A 91 -11.24 20.23 18.50
CA THR A 91 -11.62 20.73 19.83
C THR A 91 -11.22 22.20 19.82
N GLU A 92 -12.23 23.08 19.71
CA GLU A 92 -12.08 24.54 19.86
C GLU A 92 -11.86 24.91 21.34
#